data_AF-A0A7Y3UBK5-F1
#
_entry.id   AF-A0A7Y3UBK5-F1
#
_cell.length_a   1.000
_cell.length_b   1.000
_cell.length_c   1.000
_cell.angle_alpha   90.00
_cell.angle_beta   90.00
_cell.angle_gamma   90.00
#
_symmetry.space_group_name_H-M   'P 1'
#
loop_
_entity.id
_entity.type
_entity.pdbx_description
1 polymer ?
#
loop_
_entity_poly.entity_id
_entity_poly.type
_entity_poly.pdbx_seq_one_letter_code
_entity_poly.pdbx_strand_id
1 'polypeptide(L)'
;MYRNYDYDAAAVLAAVEETLLASEFVYARDLQITYVITEVIIRTDIDDPYSGNDAGTILTQFQNEWNTNQAHIVRDMAHLFTGRPRMNGGIIGLAYVGVVCNTGWAYGLTRYADVGVLTHELGHNWGAGHCHDDPCVIMCGGCLEFGENATDIILGFKYSRACLDETGAYVDPAPPRARPESAATLDTVVIDVLANDFDANCQQPLILSFEEITPNNGTVTLSEGTGENGRDELIYEADPAFEGVDTFTYTIIDDDGLQDSALVTVDVLTIKPPVVPRVLLPGATADYYELDTPEILPDFTTLQPYKSEVVTRVEYPSYNGWFAGSEQSDHLGAVFAGYIDIPADDLYYLSIESDDGSALYLDGNLLINNDGRHGMTEIGAHAGLAQGYHEIRIEFFEYTGTAGLIARIESETLPRQPIPDEMWSYDPGLVLEVEPLYENKASLMTVNYALPRQMVYFAYSLKGEGATYVPQLDVTLDIDQPRLAGQARSSDFGLASLRVRPPSGTRFRILWVQAAAKHVTSNMILTQVN
;
A
#
# COMPACT_ATOMS: atom_id res chain seq x y z
N MET A 1 -7.49 -11.71 6.12
CA MET A 1 -6.10 -11.32 6.47
C MET A 1 -5.22 -11.25 5.24
N TYR A 2 -5.02 -12.34 4.47
CA TYR A 2 -4.16 -12.36 3.28
C TYR A 2 -4.30 -11.18 2.32
N ARG A 3 -5.54 -10.84 1.92
CA ARG A 3 -5.79 -9.65 1.10
C ARG A 3 -5.40 -8.32 1.76
N ASN A 4 -5.51 -8.21 3.08
CA ASN A 4 -5.18 -6.99 3.81
C ASN A 4 -3.66 -6.80 3.99
N TYR A 5 -2.86 -7.80 3.61
CA TYR A 5 -1.41 -7.77 3.59
C TYR A 5 -0.94 -8.04 2.16
N ASP A 6 -1.63 -7.48 1.16
CA ASP A 6 -1.25 -7.48 -0.25
C ASP A 6 -0.99 -8.86 -0.87
N TYR A 7 -1.74 -9.88 -0.40
CA TYR A 7 -1.53 -11.25 -0.83
C TYR A 7 -0.09 -11.73 -0.55
N ASP A 8 0.56 -11.17 0.47
CA ASP A 8 1.84 -11.59 0.99
C ASP A 8 1.65 -12.51 2.19
N ALA A 9 1.94 -13.79 1.98
CA ALA A 9 1.83 -14.80 3.02
C ALA A 9 2.89 -14.59 4.12
N ALA A 10 4.05 -14.05 3.79
CA ALA A 10 5.11 -13.77 4.75
C ALA A 10 4.71 -12.61 5.67
N ALA A 11 4.14 -11.54 5.12
CA ALA A 11 3.65 -10.42 5.91
C ALA A 11 2.50 -10.83 6.85
N VAL A 12 1.55 -11.67 6.37
CA VAL A 12 0.50 -12.24 7.25
C VAL A 12 1.10 -13.09 8.36
N LEU A 13 2.04 -13.97 8.03
CA LEU A 13 2.67 -14.84 8.99
C LEU A 13 3.39 -14.03 10.06
N ALA A 14 4.19 -13.04 9.65
CA ALA A 14 4.89 -12.12 10.55
C ALA A 14 3.93 -11.40 11.49
N ALA A 15 2.82 -10.85 10.98
CA ALA A 15 1.83 -10.17 11.81
C ALA A 15 1.15 -11.10 12.83
N VAL A 16 0.82 -12.33 12.44
CA VAL A 16 0.22 -13.33 13.34
C VAL A 16 1.21 -13.77 14.41
N GLU A 17 2.45 -14.05 14.01
CA GLU A 17 3.53 -14.44 14.93
C GLU A 17 3.83 -13.32 15.92
N GLU A 18 3.97 -12.08 15.45
CA GLU A 18 4.21 -10.92 16.31
C GLU A 18 3.07 -10.72 17.31
N THR A 19 1.83 -10.81 16.85
CA THR A 19 0.66 -10.64 17.74
C THR A 19 0.60 -11.74 18.79
N LEU A 20 0.88 -12.99 18.41
CA LEU A 20 0.87 -14.09 19.37
C LEU A 20 2.04 -13.99 20.36
N LEU A 21 3.23 -13.62 19.91
CA LEU A 21 4.39 -13.41 20.78
C LEU A 21 4.13 -12.30 21.80
N ALA A 22 3.54 -11.18 21.37
CA ALA A 22 3.14 -10.10 22.26
C ALA A 22 2.00 -10.52 23.22
N SER A 23 1.08 -11.37 22.77
CA SER A 23 0.04 -11.95 23.64
C SER A 23 0.63 -12.92 24.66
N GLU A 24 1.57 -13.77 24.24
CA GLU A 24 2.24 -14.76 25.08
C GLU A 24 2.89 -14.10 26.29
N PHE A 25 3.49 -12.92 26.12
CA PHE A 25 4.03 -12.13 27.22
C PHE A 25 3.05 -11.92 28.38
N VAL A 26 1.84 -11.45 28.07
CA VAL A 26 0.80 -11.16 29.07
C VAL A 26 0.41 -12.46 29.78
N TYR A 27 0.25 -13.54 29.02
CA TYR A 27 -0.07 -14.86 29.55
C TYR A 27 1.05 -15.47 30.38
N ALA A 28 2.30 -15.29 29.98
CA ALA A 28 3.45 -15.85 30.67
C ALA A 28 3.64 -15.11 32.00
N ARG A 29 3.65 -13.77 31.97
CA ARG A 29 3.76 -12.89 33.14
C ARG A 29 2.64 -13.13 34.16
N ASP A 30 1.38 -13.09 33.71
CA ASP A 30 0.24 -13.05 34.64
C ASP A 30 -0.25 -14.46 35.01
N LEU A 31 -0.08 -15.44 34.10
CA LEU A 31 -0.76 -16.75 34.19
C LEU A 31 0.19 -17.94 34.08
N GLN A 32 1.49 -17.70 33.80
CA GLN A 32 2.49 -18.73 33.55
C GLN A 32 2.05 -19.68 32.41
N ILE A 33 1.49 -19.12 31.34
CA ILE A 33 1.03 -19.84 30.15
C ILE A 33 1.88 -19.39 28.98
N THR A 34 2.40 -20.34 28.21
CA THR A 34 3.11 -20.08 26.96
C THR A 34 2.33 -20.69 25.80
N TYR A 35 2.45 -20.13 24.61
CA TYR A 35 1.84 -20.68 23.41
C TYR A 35 2.90 -21.25 22.49
N VAL A 36 2.61 -22.40 21.89
CA VAL A 36 3.43 -22.97 20.83
C VAL A 36 2.59 -22.99 19.57
N ILE A 37 3.05 -22.30 18.53
CA ILE A 37 2.43 -22.40 17.20
C ILE A 37 2.77 -23.78 16.64
N THR A 38 1.77 -24.63 16.49
CA THR A 38 1.94 -25.94 15.86
C THR A 38 1.68 -25.92 14.37
N GLU A 39 0.82 -25.01 13.89
CA GLU A 39 0.49 -24.85 12.48
C GLU A 39 -0.12 -23.46 12.23
N VAL A 40 0.22 -22.85 11.09
CA VAL A 40 -0.43 -21.63 10.58
C VAL A 40 -1.03 -21.92 9.21
N ILE A 41 -2.36 -21.83 9.11
CA ILE A 41 -3.07 -22.01 7.85
C ILE A 41 -3.43 -20.64 7.28
N ILE A 42 -2.69 -20.20 6.26
CA ILE A 42 -3.02 -19.02 5.48
C ILE A 42 -3.93 -19.43 4.33
N ARG A 43 -5.15 -18.88 4.29
CA ARG A 43 -6.08 -19.07 3.17
C ARG A 43 -5.73 -18.06 2.08
N THR A 44 -5.07 -18.54 1.03
CA THR A 44 -4.59 -17.73 -0.11
C THR A 44 -5.55 -17.71 -1.29
N ASP A 45 -6.48 -18.66 -1.34
CA ASP A 45 -7.40 -18.85 -2.47
C ASP A 45 -8.71 -18.05 -2.31
N ILE A 46 -9.38 -17.78 -3.44
CA ILE A 46 -10.60 -16.96 -3.51
C ILE A 46 -11.84 -17.61 -2.87
N ASP A 47 -11.82 -18.94 -2.66
CA ASP A 47 -12.89 -19.67 -1.99
C ASP A 47 -12.67 -19.67 -0.46
N ASP A 48 -12.88 -18.51 0.16
CA ASP A 48 -12.93 -18.36 1.62
C ASP A 48 -13.99 -19.34 2.20
N PRO A 49 -13.58 -20.34 3.02
CA PRO A 49 -14.51 -21.34 3.55
C PRO A 49 -15.48 -20.75 4.58
N TYR A 50 -15.23 -19.51 5.01
CA TYR A 50 -16.06 -18.78 5.94
C TYR A 50 -16.88 -17.74 5.16
N SER A 51 -18.14 -17.56 5.51
CA SER A 51 -19.06 -16.66 4.80
C SER A 51 -19.87 -15.81 5.77
N GLY A 52 -20.19 -14.59 5.32
CA GLY A 52 -20.90 -13.59 6.11
C GLY A 52 -20.00 -12.76 7.03
N ASN A 53 -20.64 -11.87 7.78
CA ASN A 53 -20.01 -10.90 8.69
C ASN A 53 -20.46 -11.05 10.15
N ASP A 54 -21.26 -12.08 10.47
CA ASP A 54 -21.68 -12.34 11.85
C ASP A 54 -20.62 -13.18 12.57
N ALA A 55 -20.05 -12.64 13.66
CA ALA A 55 -18.94 -13.29 14.37
C ALA A 55 -19.31 -14.68 14.90
N GLY A 56 -20.54 -14.87 15.42
CA GLY A 56 -21.00 -16.17 15.91
C GLY A 56 -21.12 -17.21 14.79
N THR A 57 -21.63 -16.79 13.63
CA THR A 57 -21.73 -17.62 12.43
C THR A 57 -20.34 -18.02 11.92
N ILE A 58 -19.42 -17.07 11.81
CA ILE A 58 -18.04 -17.33 11.36
C ILE A 58 -17.34 -18.28 12.35
N LEU A 59 -17.45 -18.04 13.66
CA LEU A 59 -16.85 -18.90 14.69
C LEU A 59 -17.36 -20.35 14.59
N THR A 60 -18.65 -20.52 14.33
CA THR A 60 -19.26 -21.85 14.13
C THR A 60 -18.77 -22.51 12.84
N GLN A 61 -18.64 -21.75 11.75
CA GLN A 61 -18.07 -22.26 10.49
C GLN A 61 -16.60 -22.65 10.66
N PHE A 62 -15.82 -21.83 11.37
CA PHE A 62 -14.43 -22.09 11.70
C PHE A 62 -14.28 -23.39 12.49
N GLN A 63 -15.06 -23.55 13.57
CA GLN A 63 -15.14 -24.77 14.36
C GLN A 63 -15.45 -25.99 13.49
N ASN A 64 -16.48 -25.91 12.63
CA ASN A 64 -16.89 -27.03 11.79
C ASN A 64 -15.84 -27.39 10.73
N GLU A 65 -15.26 -26.40 10.08
CA GLU A 65 -14.21 -26.57 9.07
C GLU A 65 -12.98 -27.25 9.66
N TRP A 66 -12.49 -26.75 10.81
CA TRP A 66 -11.33 -27.35 11.49
C TRP A 66 -11.62 -28.75 12.01
N ASN A 67 -12.77 -28.97 12.64
CA ASN A 67 -13.15 -30.31 13.11
C ASN A 67 -13.30 -31.32 11.96
N THR A 68 -13.71 -30.87 10.78
CA THR A 68 -13.93 -31.76 9.62
C THR A 68 -12.64 -32.02 8.86
N ASN A 69 -11.87 -30.98 8.57
CA ASN A 69 -10.76 -31.03 7.62
C ASN A 69 -9.39 -31.02 8.29
N GLN A 70 -9.26 -30.43 9.48
CA GLN A 70 -7.98 -30.16 10.14
C GLN A 70 -7.78 -30.90 11.47
N ALA A 71 -8.61 -31.92 11.73
CA ALA A 71 -8.55 -32.74 12.96
C ALA A 71 -7.23 -33.51 13.14
N HIS A 72 -6.39 -33.59 12.11
CA HIS A 72 -5.07 -34.22 12.16
C HIS A 72 -4.00 -33.33 12.80
N ILE A 73 -4.23 -32.02 12.92
CA ILE A 73 -3.32 -31.08 13.57
C ILE A 73 -3.47 -31.20 15.08
N VAL A 74 -2.35 -31.42 15.76
CA VAL A 74 -2.29 -31.47 17.23
C VAL A 74 -2.34 -30.06 17.79
N ARG A 75 -3.27 -29.81 18.72
CA ARG A 75 -3.51 -28.50 19.33
C ARG A 75 -4.41 -28.59 20.56
N ASP A 76 -4.31 -27.58 21.42
CA ASP A 76 -5.23 -27.37 22.54
C ASP A 76 -6.33 -26.37 22.23
N MET A 77 -6.12 -25.53 21.21
CA MET A 77 -7.04 -24.53 20.71
C MET A 77 -6.69 -24.10 19.28
N ALA A 78 -7.64 -23.48 18.59
CA ALA A 78 -7.42 -22.85 17.28
C ALA A 78 -8.02 -21.45 17.28
N HIS A 79 -7.33 -20.49 16.68
CA HIS A 79 -7.77 -19.09 16.64
C HIS A 79 -7.78 -18.57 15.19
N LEU A 80 -8.86 -17.88 14.79
CA LEU A 80 -9.01 -17.36 13.43
C LEU A 80 -8.82 -15.85 13.39
N PHE A 81 -7.80 -15.39 12.66
CA PHE A 81 -7.66 -14.00 12.25
C PHE A 81 -8.41 -13.79 10.93
N THR A 82 -9.61 -13.21 11.00
CA THR A 82 -10.51 -13.18 9.84
C THR A 82 -10.09 -12.15 8.78
N GLY A 83 -9.66 -10.96 9.20
CA GLY A 83 -9.45 -9.80 8.34
C GLY A 83 -10.73 -9.25 7.72
N ARG A 84 -11.93 -9.63 8.22
CA ARG A 84 -13.20 -9.10 7.73
C ARG A 84 -13.25 -7.58 7.98
N PRO A 85 -13.66 -6.76 6.99
CA PRO A 85 -13.63 -5.32 7.12
C PRO A 85 -14.65 -4.81 8.15
N ARG A 86 -15.74 -5.52 8.41
CA ARG A 86 -16.68 -5.24 9.52
C ARG A 86 -17.36 -6.54 9.96
N MET A 87 -17.38 -6.82 11.26
CA MET A 87 -18.27 -7.84 11.83
C MET A 87 -19.50 -7.18 12.46
N ASN A 88 -20.65 -7.85 12.38
CA ASN A 88 -21.94 -7.31 12.81
C ASN A 88 -21.93 -6.95 14.30
N GLY A 89 -22.61 -5.85 14.64
CA GLY A 89 -22.76 -5.41 16.04
C GLY A 89 -21.52 -4.74 16.64
N GLY A 90 -20.48 -4.44 15.84
CA GLY A 90 -19.24 -3.83 16.33
C GLY A 90 -18.32 -4.81 17.06
N ILE A 91 -18.61 -6.11 16.97
CA ILE A 91 -17.79 -7.17 17.54
C ILE A 91 -16.44 -7.20 16.80
N ILE A 92 -15.33 -7.23 17.54
CA ILE A 92 -13.97 -7.30 16.98
C ILE A 92 -13.26 -8.62 17.33
N GLY A 93 -13.82 -9.39 18.26
CA GLY A 93 -13.40 -10.75 18.62
C GLY A 93 -14.56 -11.55 19.19
N LEU A 94 -14.48 -12.88 19.12
CA LEU A 94 -15.43 -13.76 19.79
C LEU A 94 -14.79 -15.14 20.05
N ALA A 95 -14.97 -15.64 21.26
CA ALA A 95 -14.45 -16.94 21.65
C ALA A 95 -15.45 -17.76 22.48
N TYR A 96 -15.34 -19.09 22.39
CA TYR A 96 -16.02 -19.98 23.32
C TYR A 96 -15.35 -19.93 24.71
N VAL A 97 -16.13 -20.08 25.77
CA VAL A 97 -15.64 -19.86 27.14
C VAL A 97 -15.28 -21.16 27.83
N GLY A 98 -14.07 -21.27 28.41
CA GLY A 98 -13.66 -22.39 29.26
C GLY A 98 -13.55 -23.70 28.49
N VAL A 99 -12.88 -23.65 27.35
CA VAL A 99 -12.87 -24.72 26.33
C VAL A 99 -11.47 -25.21 25.99
N VAL A 100 -10.39 -24.62 26.53
CA VAL A 100 -9.03 -25.12 26.25
C VAL A 100 -8.94 -26.63 26.50
N CYS A 101 -8.34 -27.34 25.53
CA CYS A 101 -8.24 -28.80 25.41
C CYS A 101 -9.54 -29.57 25.13
N ASN A 102 -10.63 -28.87 24.83
CA ASN A 102 -11.79 -29.47 24.22
C ASN A 102 -11.73 -29.18 22.72
N THR A 103 -11.01 -30.00 21.95
CA THR A 103 -10.77 -29.76 20.51
C THR A 103 -12.05 -29.58 19.68
N GLY A 104 -13.19 -30.09 20.17
CA GLY A 104 -14.50 -29.84 19.59
C GLY A 104 -14.99 -28.41 19.73
N TRP A 105 -14.54 -27.64 20.74
CA TRP A 105 -15.04 -26.31 21.11
C TRP A 105 -13.95 -25.25 21.36
N ALA A 106 -12.66 -25.61 21.39
CA ALA A 106 -11.54 -24.73 21.68
C ALA A 106 -11.22 -23.80 20.51
N TYR A 107 -12.13 -22.85 20.25
CA TYR A 107 -12.08 -21.92 19.14
C TYR A 107 -12.34 -20.49 19.58
N GLY A 108 -11.64 -19.56 18.93
CA GLY A 108 -11.88 -18.13 18.99
C GLY A 108 -11.59 -17.48 17.65
N LEU A 109 -12.01 -16.23 17.49
CA LEU A 109 -11.66 -15.42 16.34
C LEU A 109 -11.44 -13.97 16.72
N THR A 110 -10.65 -13.28 15.91
CA THR A 110 -10.41 -11.84 15.93
C THR A 110 -10.53 -11.26 14.53
N ARG A 111 -10.82 -9.96 14.48
CA ARG A 111 -10.91 -9.23 13.21
C ARG A 111 -9.53 -9.02 12.59
N TYR A 112 -8.54 -8.65 13.40
CA TYR A 112 -7.19 -8.29 12.96
C TYR A 112 -6.13 -8.89 13.89
N ALA A 113 -4.88 -8.83 13.44
CA ALA A 113 -3.70 -9.02 14.27
C ALA A 113 -3.60 -7.85 15.28
N ASP A 114 -4.31 -7.98 16.40
CA ASP A 114 -4.31 -7.02 17.51
C ASP A 114 -4.05 -7.77 18.81
N VAL A 115 -3.03 -7.34 19.55
CA VAL A 115 -2.58 -8.01 20.77
C VAL A 115 -3.66 -7.98 21.83
N GLY A 116 -4.27 -6.82 22.09
CA GLY A 116 -5.27 -6.66 23.13
C GLY A 116 -6.50 -7.53 22.89
N VAL A 117 -7.01 -7.55 21.66
CA VAL A 117 -8.18 -8.37 21.30
C VAL A 117 -7.82 -9.85 21.29
N LEU A 118 -6.68 -10.25 20.71
CA LEU A 118 -6.25 -11.66 20.73
C LEU A 118 -6.15 -12.17 22.17
N THR A 119 -5.40 -11.45 23.02
CA THR A 119 -5.16 -11.87 24.40
C THR A 119 -6.46 -11.93 25.20
N HIS A 120 -7.39 -10.99 24.96
CA HIS A 120 -8.74 -10.99 25.53
C HIS A 120 -9.55 -12.23 25.13
N GLU A 121 -9.62 -12.54 23.83
CA GLU A 121 -10.42 -13.67 23.33
C GLU A 121 -9.83 -15.02 23.72
N LEU A 122 -8.50 -15.13 23.80
CA LEU A 122 -7.86 -16.29 24.40
C LEU A 122 -8.26 -16.44 25.89
N GLY A 123 -8.52 -15.33 26.59
CA GLY A 123 -8.86 -15.31 28.01
C GLY A 123 -10.21 -15.96 28.26
N HIS A 124 -11.15 -15.73 27.33
CA HIS A 124 -12.40 -16.47 27.28
C HIS A 124 -12.18 -17.96 27.07
N ASN A 125 -11.34 -18.38 26.13
CA ASN A 125 -11.05 -19.81 25.95
C ASN A 125 -10.54 -20.46 27.25
N TRP A 126 -9.75 -19.72 28.04
CA TRP A 126 -9.29 -20.12 29.38
C TRP A 126 -10.34 -20.06 30.49
N GLY A 127 -11.52 -19.54 30.22
CA GLY A 127 -12.67 -19.57 31.13
C GLY A 127 -13.01 -18.24 31.78
N ALA A 128 -12.24 -17.18 31.54
CA ALA A 128 -12.58 -15.85 32.03
C ALA A 128 -13.85 -15.33 31.34
N GLY A 129 -14.71 -14.64 32.09
CA GLY A 129 -15.75 -13.80 31.50
C GLY A 129 -15.20 -12.43 31.09
N HIS A 130 -16.05 -11.56 30.56
CA HIS A 130 -15.73 -10.13 30.56
C HIS A 130 -15.52 -9.67 32.01
N CYS A 131 -14.68 -8.66 32.19
CA CYS A 131 -14.22 -8.28 33.52
C CYS A 131 -15.35 -7.85 34.49
N HIS A 132 -15.04 -7.98 35.78
CA HIS A 132 -15.76 -7.33 36.89
C HIS A 132 -14.82 -6.42 37.72
N ASP A 133 -13.61 -6.20 37.21
CA ASP A 133 -12.46 -5.56 37.88
C ASP A 133 -12.24 -4.11 37.40
N ASP A 134 -11.05 -3.56 37.69
CA ASP A 134 -10.61 -2.24 37.23
C ASP A 134 -10.77 -2.08 35.70
N PRO A 135 -11.26 -0.94 35.18
CA PRO A 135 -11.41 -0.73 33.74
C PRO A 135 -10.11 -0.84 32.93
N CYS A 136 -8.93 -0.69 33.55
CA CYS A 136 -7.61 -0.86 32.92
C CYS A 136 -7.11 -2.30 33.06
N VAL A 137 -7.89 -3.29 32.65
CA VAL A 137 -7.41 -4.68 32.49
C VAL A 137 -7.90 -5.28 31.18
N ILE A 138 -7.23 -6.32 30.72
CA ILE A 138 -7.40 -6.82 29.35
C ILE A 138 -8.78 -7.38 29.10
N MET A 139 -9.38 -8.06 30.09
CA MET A 139 -10.75 -8.57 30.01
C MET A 139 -11.83 -7.47 30.05
N CYS A 140 -11.45 -6.20 30.23
CA CYS A 140 -12.31 -5.03 30.03
C CYS A 140 -12.10 -4.35 28.65
N GLY A 141 -11.19 -4.87 27.83
CA GLY A 141 -10.69 -4.18 26.63
C GLY A 141 -9.77 -3.00 26.98
N GLY A 142 -9.16 -3.03 28.16
CA GLY A 142 -8.24 -2.02 28.67
C GLY A 142 -6.77 -2.40 28.48
N CYS A 143 -6.00 -2.26 29.54
CA CYS A 143 -4.55 -2.42 29.55
C CYS A 143 -4.11 -3.88 29.30
N LEU A 144 -2.87 -4.09 28.82
CA LEU A 144 -2.32 -5.42 28.50
C LEU A 144 -1.88 -6.18 29.77
N GLU A 145 -2.83 -6.42 30.66
CA GLU A 145 -2.67 -7.19 31.90
C GLU A 145 -3.96 -7.87 32.34
N PHE A 146 -3.87 -9.06 32.94
CA PHE A 146 -5.01 -9.73 33.54
C PHE A 146 -5.29 -9.17 34.95
N GLY A 147 -6.56 -8.78 35.19
CA GLY A 147 -7.02 -8.44 36.53
C GLY A 147 -7.03 -9.64 37.48
N GLU A 148 -7.04 -9.38 38.79
CA GLU A 148 -6.96 -10.41 39.83
C GLU A 148 -8.01 -11.52 39.68
N ASN A 149 -9.28 -11.16 39.45
CA ASN A 149 -10.35 -12.14 39.29
C ASN A 149 -10.23 -12.96 37.99
N ALA A 150 -9.86 -12.33 36.88
CA ALA A 150 -9.57 -13.06 35.63
C ALA A 150 -8.40 -14.03 35.81
N THR A 151 -7.35 -13.60 36.52
CA THR A 151 -6.18 -14.41 36.86
C THR A 151 -6.57 -15.64 37.67
N ASP A 152 -7.34 -15.47 38.75
CA ASP A 152 -7.81 -16.60 39.58
C ASP A 152 -8.63 -17.61 38.78
N ILE A 153 -9.54 -17.13 37.91
CA ILE A 153 -10.37 -18.00 37.08
C ILE A 153 -9.51 -18.79 36.10
N ILE A 154 -8.61 -18.11 35.38
CA ILE A 154 -7.79 -18.74 34.34
C ILE A 154 -6.82 -19.74 34.97
N LEU A 155 -6.15 -19.37 36.08
CA LEU A 155 -5.28 -20.29 36.80
C LEU A 155 -6.05 -21.51 37.33
N GLY A 156 -7.23 -21.30 37.92
CA GLY A 156 -8.10 -22.39 38.35
C GLY A 156 -8.49 -23.33 37.21
N PHE A 157 -8.81 -22.77 36.04
CA PHE A 157 -9.12 -23.56 34.84
C PHE A 157 -7.89 -24.32 34.33
N LYS A 158 -6.74 -23.64 34.18
CA LYS A 158 -5.44 -24.21 33.80
C LYS A 158 -5.08 -25.41 34.67
N TYR A 159 -5.10 -25.27 35.99
CA TYR A 159 -4.77 -26.37 36.91
C TYR A 159 -5.75 -27.54 36.86
N SER A 160 -6.94 -27.35 36.27
CA SER A 160 -7.91 -28.44 36.05
C SER A 160 -7.69 -29.22 34.75
N ARG A 161 -6.77 -28.79 33.88
CA ARG A 161 -6.51 -29.38 32.56
C ARG A 161 -5.32 -30.33 32.60
N ALA A 162 -5.53 -31.60 32.23
CA ALA A 162 -4.47 -32.62 32.19
C ALA A 162 -3.78 -32.78 30.81
N CYS A 163 -4.24 -32.02 29.82
CA CYS A 163 -3.74 -31.98 28.44
C CYS A 163 -2.50 -31.09 28.26
N LEU A 164 -2.27 -30.17 29.20
CA LEU A 164 -1.23 -29.16 29.07
C LEU A 164 0.12 -29.80 29.35
N ASP A 165 1.09 -29.52 28.49
CA ASP A 165 2.47 -29.90 28.72
C ASP A 165 3.12 -28.96 29.74
N GLU A 166 3.81 -29.53 30.72
CA GLU A 166 4.71 -28.77 31.59
C GLU A 166 6.02 -28.53 30.83
N THR A 167 6.17 -27.33 30.27
CA THR A 167 7.36 -26.92 29.51
C THR A 167 8.54 -26.52 30.40
N GLY A 168 8.31 -26.48 31.71
CA GLY A 168 9.26 -26.03 32.72
C GLY A 168 8.61 -25.02 33.68
N ALA A 169 9.39 -24.47 34.61
CA ALA A 169 8.93 -23.29 35.33
C ALA A 169 8.88 -22.10 34.36
N TYR A 170 7.85 -21.25 34.45
CA TYR A 170 8.00 -19.85 34.06
C TYR A 170 9.26 -19.37 34.78
N VAL A 171 10.31 -19.07 33.99
CA VAL A 171 11.54 -18.57 34.57
C VAL A 171 11.17 -17.17 35.03
N ASP A 172 11.18 -16.97 36.34
CA ASP A 172 11.17 -15.66 36.96
C ASP A 172 12.60 -15.45 37.46
N PRO A 173 13.38 -14.61 36.80
CA PRO A 173 13.00 -13.67 35.75
C PRO A 173 12.83 -14.32 34.36
N ALA A 174 12.00 -13.73 33.51
CA ALA A 174 11.74 -14.16 32.14
C ALA A 174 12.67 -13.41 31.18
N PRO A 175 13.16 -14.06 30.10
CA PRO A 175 14.05 -13.40 29.16
C PRO A 175 13.38 -12.21 28.46
N PRO A 176 14.18 -11.22 28.01
CA PRO A 176 13.68 -10.14 27.17
C PRO A 176 13.21 -10.69 25.81
N ARG A 177 12.58 -9.83 25.01
CA ARG A 177 12.06 -10.16 23.69
C ARG A 177 12.53 -9.16 22.65
N ALA A 178 13.40 -9.65 21.76
CA ALA A 178 13.88 -8.91 20.60
C ALA A 178 12.89 -9.06 19.44
N ARG A 179 12.61 -7.99 18.71
CA ARG A 179 11.70 -8.00 17.56
C ARG A 179 12.42 -7.61 16.27
N PRO A 180 11.98 -8.14 15.12
CA PRO A 180 12.53 -7.71 13.86
C PRO A 180 12.34 -6.21 13.63
N GLU A 181 13.29 -5.61 12.94
CA GLU A 181 13.27 -4.20 12.56
C GLU A 181 13.54 -4.04 11.06
N SER A 182 12.99 -2.98 10.45
CA SER A 182 13.20 -2.67 9.04
C SER A 182 13.61 -1.22 8.84
N ALA A 183 14.63 -0.99 8.01
CA ALA A 183 15.09 0.34 7.63
C ALA A 183 15.36 0.43 6.13
N ALA A 184 15.50 1.65 5.61
CA ALA A 184 15.96 1.89 4.24
C ALA A 184 17.06 2.96 4.25
N THR A 185 18.01 2.85 3.32
CA THR A 185 19.09 3.83 3.21
C THR A 185 19.64 3.94 1.79
N LEU A 186 20.31 5.04 1.49
CA LEU A 186 21.19 5.18 0.32
C LEU A 186 22.64 4.82 0.64
N ASP A 187 23.04 4.88 1.91
CA ASP A 187 24.41 4.69 2.37
C ASP A 187 24.43 4.29 3.86
N THR A 188 24.09 5.22 4.75
CA THR A 188 24.10 5.00 6.21
C THR A 188 22.72 5.22 6.83
N VAL A 189 22.36 4.43 7.85
CA VAL A 189 21.14 4.64 8.66
C VAL A 189 21.37 4.29 10.13
N VAL A 190 20.76 5.08 11.01
CA VAL A 190 20.68 4.81 12.46
C VAL A 190 19.38 4.07 12.73
N ILE A 191 19.45 2.94 13.42
CA ILE A 191 18.36 2.01 13.67
C ILE A 191 18.22 1.83 15.18
N ASP A 192 17.09 2.28 15.72
CA ASP A 192 16.71 2.08 17.12
C ASP A 192 16.07 0.70 17.29
N VAL A 193 16.91 -0.34 17.26
CA VAL A 193 16.46 -1.74 17.40
C VAL A 193 15.76 -2.04 18.72
N LEU A 194 15.91 -1.16 19.72
CA LEU A 194 15.26 -1.31 21.02
C LEU A 194 13.86 -0.67 21.05
N ALA A 195 13.44 0.05 20.01
CA ALA A 195 12.18 0.80 20.00
C ALA A 195 10.93 -0.09 20.15
N ASN A 196 10.98 -1.31 19.59
CA ASN A 196 9.91 -2.30 19.65
C ASN A 196 10.25 -3.52 20.54
N ASP A 197 11.41 -3.51 21.19
CA ASP A 197 11.87 -4.54 22.11
C ASP A 197 11.32 -4.32 23.51
N PHE A 198 11.15 -5.41 24.26
CA PHE A 198 10.49 -5.36 25.55
C PHE A 198 10.93 -6.50 26.47
N ASP A 199 10.72 -6.31 27.77
CA ASP A 199 11.07 -7.27 28.81
C ASP A 199 9.89 -7.57 29.75
N ALA A 200 9.71 -8.84 30.11
CA ALA A 200 8.55 -9.31 30.88
C ALA A 200 8.60 -9.03 32.36
N ASN A 201 9.78 -8.68 32.83
CA ASN A 201 10.06 -8.28 34.19
C ASN A 201 10.08 -6.75 34.31
N CYS A 202 9.65 -6.04 33.26
CA CYS A 202 9.67 -4.58 33.14
C CYS A 202 11.09 -3.99 33.27
N GLN A 203 12.10 -4.76 32.88
CA GLN A 203 13.48 -4.29 32.81
C GLN A 203 13.72 -3.57 31.49
N GLN A 204 14.79 -2.78 31.43
CA GLN A 204 15.16 -2.13 30.19
C GLN A 204 16.15 -3.04 29.44
N PRO A 205 15.78 -3.60 28.27
CA PRO A 205 16.71 -4.40 27.49
C PRO A 205 17.87 -3.52 26.99
N LEU A 206 19.06 -4.12 26.95
CA LEU A 206 20.29 -3.52 26.42
C LEU A 206 20.80 -4.34 25.25
N ILE A 207 21.45 -3.69 24.28
CA ILE A 207 22.12 -4.40 23.18
C ILE A 207 23.35 -5.13 23.75
N LEU A 208 23.37 -6.45 23.64
CA LEU A 208 24.49 -7.29 24.06
C LEU A 208 25.53 -7.48 22.95
N SER A 209 25.06 -7.80 21.75
CA SER A 209 25.91 -8.07 20.59
C SER A 209 25.14 -7.93 19.29
N PHE A 210 25.85 -7.75 18.19
CA PHE A 210 25.32 -7.70 16.83
C PHE A 210 26.38 -8.16 15.83
N GLU A 211 25.96 -8.50 14.62
CA GLU A 211 26.89 -8.82 13.53
C GLU A 211 27.54 -7.55 12.98
N GLU A 212 28.83 -7.36 13.24
CA GLU A 212 29.57 -6.16 12.76
C GLU A 212 29.69 -6.09 11.23
N ILE A 213 29.55 -7.21 10.53
CA ILE A 213 29.62 -7.32 9.06
C ILE A 213 28.47 -8.19 8.58
N THR A 214 27.66 -7.65 7.67
CA THR A 214 26.48 -8.31 7.11
C THR A 214 26.84 -9.28 5.96
N PRO A 215 25.90 -10.13 5.50
CA PRO A 215 26.12 -11.01 4.35
C PRO A 215 26.51 -10.28 3.06
N ASN A 216 26.12 -9.01 2.91
CA ASN A 216 26.43 -8.19 1.74
C ASN A 216 27.56 -7.17 1.97
N ASN A 217 28.41 -7.40 2.98
CA ASN A 217 29.56 -6.57 3.37
C ASN A 217 29.21 -5.16 3.89
N GLY A 218 27.95 -4.90 4.25
CA GLY A 218 27.63 -3.74 5.07
C GLY A 218 28.28 -3.87 6.45
N THR A 219 28.54 -2.73 7.10
CA THR A 219 29.12 -2.69 8.45
C THR A 219 28.10 -2.20 9.46
N VAL A 220 28.10 -2.79 10.65
CA VAL A 220 27.23 -2.40 11.75
C VAL A 220 28.09 -1.96 12.92
N THR A 221 27.76 -0.81 13.51
CA THR A 221 28.44 -0.27 14.69
C THR A 221 27.44 0.21 15.74
N LEU A 222 27.89 0.26 17.00
CA LEU A 222 27.07 0.74 18.11
C LEU A 222 27.07 2.27 18.15
N SER A 223 25.89 2.88 18.30
CA SER A 223 25.70 4.28 18.62
C SER A 223 25.23 4.42 20.06
N GLU A 224 26.18 4.70 20.96
CA GLU A 224 25.91 4.72 22.41
C GLU A 224 25.09 5.95 22.83
N GLY A 225 23.94 5.70 23.45
CA GLY A 225 23.09 6.70 24.10
C GLY A 225 22.55 7.81 23.19
N THR A 226 22.46 7.59 21.88
CA THR A 226 21.93 8.57 20.90
C THR A 226 20.42 8.49 20.73
N GLY A 227 19.82 7.35 21.06
CA GLY A 227 18.40 7.10 20.90
C GLY A 227 17.54 7.80 21.94
N GLU A 228 16.23 7.64 21.81
CA GLU A 228 15.27 8.28 22.70
C GLU A 228 15.44 7.78 24.15
N ASN A 229 15.46 8.73 25.09
CA ASN A 229 15.80 8.51 26.50
C ASN A 229 17.25 8.05 26.75
N GLY A 230 18.15 8.19 25.76
CA GLY A 230 19.56 7.84 25.87
C GLY A 230 19.83 6.35 25.77
N ARG A 231 18.96 5.61 25.06
CA ARG A 231 19.20 4.20 24.72
C ARG A 231 20.18 4.09 23.55
N ASP A 232 20.84 2.94 23.47
CA ASP A 232 21.78 2.63 22.39
C ASP A 232 21.02 2.29 21.11
N GLU A 233 21.60 2.67 19.97
CA GLU A 233 21.10 2.37 18.63
C GLU A 233 22.20 1.66 17.81
N LEU A 234 21.85 1.11 16.65
CA LEU A 234 22.83 0.55 15.71
C LEU A 234 22.95 1.43 14.48
N ILE A 235 24.17 1.65 14.00
CA ILE A 235 24.46 2.32 12.74
C ILE A 235 24.80 1.25 11.72
N TYR A 236 24.04 1.19 10.63
CA TYR A 236 24.35 0.40 9.45
C TYR A 236 24.95 1.30 8.37
N GLU A 237 26.09 0.91 7.79
CA GLU A 237 26.72 1.54 6.62
C GLU A 237 26.82 0.48 5.50
N ALA A 238 26.20 0.75 4.35
CA ALA A 238 26.13 -0.18 3.23
C ALA A 238 27.49 -0.34 2.51
N ASP A 239 27.70 -1.49 1.85
CA ASP A 239 28.78 -1.58 0.84
C ASP A 239 28.40 -0.68 -0.35
N PRO A 240 29.25 0.28 -0.78
CA PRO A 240 28.93 1.18 -1.89
C PRO A 240 28.67 0.49 -3.25
N ALA A 241 29.00 -0.81 -3.38
CA ALA A 241 28.72 -1.61 -4.57
C ALA A 241 27.45 -2.48 -4.44
N PHE A 242 26.73 -2.38 -3.33
CA PHE A 242 25.53 -3.17 -3.05
C PHE A 242 24.24 -2.34 -3.23
N GLU A 243 23.21 -3.00 -3.77
CA GLU A 243 21.83 -2.50 -3.89
C GLU A 243 20.91 -3.69 -3.61
N GLY A 244 19.83 -3.44 -2.86
CA GLY A 244 18.83 -4.42 -2.48
C GLY A 244 18.82 -4.69 -0.98
N VAL A 245 18.24 -5.83 -0.60
CA VAL A 245 17.97 -6.16 0.80
C VAL A 245 19.20 -6.78 1.47
N ASP A 246 19.65 -6.15 2.55
CA ASP A 246 20.66 -6.67 3.47
C ASP A 246 20.03 -7.05 4.81
N THR A 247 20.68 -7.92 5.57
CA THR A 247 20.18 -8.34 6.89
C THR A 247 21.31 -8.55 7.89
N PHE A 248 21.01 -8.37 9.17
CA PHE A 248 21.91 -8.73 10.26
C PHE A 248 21.14 -9.07 11.53
N THR A 249 21.75 -9.83 12.42
CA THR A 249 21.15 -10.18 13.72
C THR A 249 21.74 -9.36 14.86
N TYR A 250 20.92 -9.09 15.86
CA TYR A 250 21.32 -8.50 17.13
C TYR A 250 20.76 -9.31 18.31
N THR A 251 21.42 -9.20 19.45
CA THR A 251 21.05 -9.87 20.70
C THR A 251 20.87 -8.82 21.77
N ILE A 252 19.77 -8.89 22.52
CA ILE A 252 19.53 -8.07 23.70
C ILE A 252 19.74 -8.87 24.98
N ILE A 253 19.97 -8.17 26.08
CA ILE A 253 20.14 -8.73 27.42
C ILE A 253 19.36 -7.90 28.44
N ASP A 254 18.86 -8.55 29.48
CA ASP A 254 18.21 -7.91 30.64
C ASP A 254 19.17 -7.80 31.86
N ASP A 255 18.69 -7.22 32.96
CA ASP A 255 19.49 -7.05 34.19
C ASP A 255 19.79 -8.38 34.89
N ASP A 256 19.02 -9.42 34.57
CA ASP A 256 19.19 -10.79 35.08
C ASP A 256 20.10 -11.66 34.22
N GLY A 257 20.59 -11.11 33.10
CA GLY A 257 21.52 -11.73 32.18
C GLY A 257 20.88 -12.68 31.16
N LEU A 258 19.56 -12.66 31.04
CA LEU A 258 18.81 -13.42 30.05
C LEU A 258 18.77 -12.66 28.73
N GLN A 259 18.63 -13.40 27.62
CA GLN A 259 18.90 -12.88 26.28
C GLN A 259 17.86 -13.33 25.27
N ASP A 260 17.69 -12.53 24.22
CA ASP A 260 16.94 -12.88 23.01
C ASP A 260 17.57 -12.22 21.79
N SER A 261 17.23 -12.66 20.58
CA SER A 261 17.81 -12.14 19.34
C SER A 261 16.78 -11.99 18.23
N ALA A 262 16.96 -10.97 17.40
CA ALA A 262 16.10 -10.72 16.25
C ALA A 262 16.89 -10.27 15.01
N LEU A 263 16.17 -10.19 13.89
CA LEU A 263 16.71 -9.86 12.57
C LEU A 263 16.37 -8.41 12.20
N VAL A 264 17.38 -7.66 11.78
CA VAL A 264 17.21 -6.36 11.13
C VAL A 264 17.28 -6.56 9.62
N THR A 265 16.35 -5.93 8.89
CA THR A 265 16.31 -5.89 7.43
C THR A 265 16.56 -4.46 6.95
N VAL A 266 17.51 -4.26 6.04
CA VAL A 266 17.83 -2.94 5.49
C VAL A 266 17.68 -2.97 3.97
N ASP A 267 16.81 -2.12 3.42
CA ASP A 267 16.70 -1.92 1.97
C ASP A 267 17.70 -0.84 1.51
N VAL A 268 18.74 -1.27 0.80
CA VAL A 268 19.80 -0.40 0.26
C VAL A 268 19.39 0.04 -1.13
N LEU A 269 18.99 1.30 -1.25
CA LEU A 269 18.45 1.88 -2.46
C LEU A 269 19.49 2.71 -3.21
N THR A 270 19.32 2.81 -4.53
CA THR A 270 20.10 3.74 -5.36
C THR A 270 19.30 4.99 -5.69
N ILE A 271 20.02 6.08 -5.98
CA ILE A 271 19.41 7.31 -6.48
C ILE A 271 18.97 7.10 -7.93
N LYS A 272 17.66 7.18 -8.18
CA LYS A 272 17.08 7.17 -9.52
C LYS A 272 17.37 8.50 -10.23
N PRO A 273 17.85 8.48 -11.49
CA PRO A 273 18.08 9.70 -12.24
C PRO A 273 16.75 10.34 -12.67
N PRO A 274 16.68 11.67 -12.82
CA PRO A 274 15.47 12.33 -13.28
C PRO A 274 15.25 12.06 -14.79
N VAL A 275 14.00 12.18 -15.21
CA VAL A 275 13.62 12.22 -16.61
C VAL A 275 13.66 13.65 -17.15
N VAL A 276 13.70 13.80 -18.47
CA VAL A 276 13.62 15.11 -19.15
C VAL A 276 12.30 15.19 -19.90
N PRO A 277 11.26 15.79 -19.31
CA PRO A 277 9.97 15.97 -19.97
C PRO A 277 10.09 16.86 -21.20
N ARG A 278 9.22 16.63 -22.18
CA ARG A 278 9.22 17.35 -23.46
C ARG A 278 8.70 18.78 -23.31
N VAL A 279 7.60 18.93 -22.58
CA VAL A 279 6.93 20.18 -22.23
C VAL A 279 6.37 20.01 -20.82
N LEU A 280 6.42 21.06 -20.01
CA LEU A 280 5.90 21.06 -18.64
C LEU A 280 4.88 22.18 -18.48
N LEU A 281 3.67 21.81 -18.10
CA LEU A 281 2.64 22.73 -17.60
C LEU A 281 2.33 22.38 -16.14
N PRO A 282 1.97 23.35 -15.28
CA PRO A 282 1.67 23.08 -13.88
C PRO A 282 0.47 22.14 -13.67
N GLY A 283 0.54 21.29 -12.66
CA GLY A 283 -0.51 20.34 -12.27
C GLY A 283 -0.29 18.92 -12.79
N ALA A 284 -1.26 18.05 -12.54
CA ALA A 284 -1.31 16.66 -13.00
C ALA A 284 -2.57 16.44 -13.85
N THR A 285 -2.52 15.53 -14.82
CA THR A 285 -3.73 15.08 -15.51
C THR A 285 -4.53 14.17 -14.59
N ALA A 286 -5.86 14.28 -14.64
CA ALA A 286 -6.78 13.38 -13.96
C ALA A 286 -7.78 12.80 -14.97
N ASP A 287 -7.76 11.48 -15.15
CA ASP A 287 -8.70 10.74 -15.98
C ASP A 287 -9.66 9.94 -15.10
N TYR A 288 -10.97 10.07 -15.33
CA TYR A 288 -12.00 9.41 -14.53
C TYR A 288 -12.75 8.35 -15.34
N TYR A 289 -13.01 7.22 -14.70
CA TYR A 289 -13.55 6.02 -15.31
C TYR A 289 -14.78 5.52 -14.54
N GLU A 290 -15.78 5.02 -15.26
CA GLU A 290 -16.91 4.33 -14.65
C GLU A 290 -16.52 2.85 -14.49
N LEU A 291 -16.65 2.32 -13.28
CA LEU A 291 -16.26 0.95 -12.94
C LEU A 291 -17.49 0.12 -12.56
N ASP A 292 -17.46 -1.19 -12.83
CA ASP A 292 -18.55 -2.10 -12.42
C ASP A 292 -18.12 -2.91 -11.20
N THR A 293 -18.60 -2.52 -10.01
CA THR A 293 -18.37 -3.20 -8.74
C THR A 293 -16.89 -3.50 -8.42
N PRO A 294 -15.97 -2.52 -8.50
CA PRO A 294 -14.53 -2.77 -8.35
C PRO A 294 -14.19 -3.38 -6.98
N GLU A 295 -13.42 -4.46 -6.97
CA GLU A 295 -12.84 -5.05 -5.74
C GLU A 295 -11.34 -4.77 -5.61
N ILE A 296 -10.70 -4.49 -6.74
CA ILE A 296 -9.28 -4.20 -6.95
C ILE A 296 -9.17 -3.20 -8.11
N LEU A 297 -7.99 -2.62 -8.31
CA LEU A 297 -7.69 -1.72 -9.42
C LEU A 297 -7.85 -2.46 -10.77
N PRO A 298 -8.61 -1.89 -11.73
CA PRO A 298 -8.68 -2.43 -13.08
C PRO A 298 -7.44 -2.07 -13.89
N ASP A 299 -7.24 -2.76 -15.02
CA ASP A 299 -6.30 -2.29 -16.03
C ASP A 299 -6.88 -1.08 -16.78
N PHE A 300 -6.51 0.11 -16.31
CA PHE A 300 -6.95 1.40 -16.88
C PHE A 300 -6.54 1.59 -18.34
N THR A 301 -5.52 0.87 -18.85
CA THR A 301 -5.10 0.99 -20.25
C THR A 301 -6.13 0.42 -21.23
N THR A 302 -7.05 -0.40 -20.72
CA THR A 302 -8.14 -1.01 -21.50
C THR A 302 -9.45 -0.21 -21.44
N LEU A 303 -9.51 0.81 -20.58
CA LEU A 303 -10.70 1.60 -20.34
C LEU A 303 -10.62 2.96 -21.04
N GLN A 304 -11.79 3.55 -21.31
CA GLN A 304 -11.89 4.90 -21.83
C GLN A 304 -12.39 5.82 -20.70
N PRO A 305 -11.71 6.92 -20.39
CA PRO A 305 -12.19 7.85 -19.39
C PRO A 305 -13.45 8.56 -19.90
N TYR A 306 -14.43 8.77 -19.02
CA TYR A 306 -15.62 9.57 -19.35
C TYR A 306 -15.37 11.07 -19.16
N LYS A 307 -14.35 11.43 -18.36
CA LYS A 307 -13.95 12.80 -18.08
C LYS A 307 -12.43 12.85 -17.87
N SER A 308 -11.82 13.91 -18.37
CA SER A 308 -10.41 14.23 -18.15
C SER A 308 -10.27 15.69 -17.76
N GLU A 309 -9.41 16.00 -16.80
CA GLU A 309 -9.09 17.37 -16.41
C GLU A 309 -7.63 17.51 -15.96
N VAL A 310 -7.26 18.73 -15.55
CA VAL A 310 -5.96 19.03 -14.95
C VAL A 310 -6.21 19.53 -13.54
N VAL A 311 -5.57 18.88 -12.57
CA VAL A 311 -5.65 19.20 -11.15
C VAL A 311 -4.32 19.77 -10.68
N THR A 312 -4.31 20.62 -9.66
CA THR A 312 -3.06 21.18 -9.14
C THR A 312 -2.44 20.34 -8.01
N ARG A 313 -3.20 19.39 -7.46
CA ARG A 313 -2.79 18.55 -6.32
C ARG A 313 -3.56 17.24 -6.27
N VAL A 314 -2.99 16.26 -5.58
CA VAL A 314 -3.63 15.00 -5.20
C VAL A 314 -3.73 14.96 -3.67
N GLU A 315 -4.65 15.76 -3.15
CA GLU A 315 -4.92 15.94 -1.71
C GLU A 315 -6.43 16.01 -1.51
N TYR A 316 -7.09 14.85 -1.55
CA TYR A 316 -8.53 14.70 -1.42
C TYR A 316 -8.84 13.95 -0.12
N PRO A 317 -9.14 14.66 0.98
CA PRO A 317 -9.59 14.03 2.21
C PRO A 317 -10.85 13.20 2.01
N SER A 318 -11.02 12.15 2.82
CA SER A 318 -12.21 11.30 2.81
C SER A 318 -13.49 12.15 2.91
N TYR A 319 -14.35 12.03 1.91
CA TYR A 319 -15.57 12.81 1.79
C TYR A 319 -16.72 11.97 1.25
N ASN A 320 -17.93 12.23 1.75
CA ASN A 320 -19.15 11.60 1.25
C ASN A 320 -19.76 12.48 0.15
N GLY A 321 -19.47 12.15 -1.11
CA GLY A 321 -19.94 12.88 -2.28
C GLY A 321 -19.02 12.68 -3.47
N TRP A 322 -19.02 13.64 -4.41
CA TRP A 322 -18.19 13.56 -5.60
C TRP A 322 -16.70 13.58 -5.26
N PHE A 323 -15.97 12.59 -5.72
CA PHE A 323 -14.52 12.51 -5.55
C PHE A 323 -13.81 13.41 -6.56
N ALA A 324 -12.89 14.26 -6.10
CA ALA A 324 -11.92 14.96 -6.94
C ALA A 324 -12.45 15.63 -8.23
N GLY A 325 -13.68 16.15 -8.25
CA GLY A 325 -14.25 16.76 -9.47
C GLY A 325 -14.81 15.76 -10.48
N SER A 326 -14.80 14.45 -10.21
CA SER A 326 -15.28 13.38 -11.09
C SER A 326 -16.78 13.48 -11.45
N GLU A 327 -17.57 14.16 -10.62
CA GLU A 327 -19.05 14.18 -10.69
C GLU A 327 -19.70 12.82 -10.35
N GLN A 328 -18.93 11.89 -9.77
CA GLN A 328 -19.39 10.59 -9.27
C GLN A 328 -18.91 10.33 -7.85
N SER A 329 -19.75 9.69 -7.04
CA SER A 329 -19.44 9.34 -5.64
C SER A 329 -19.00 7.89 -5.44
N ASP A 330 -19.45 6.98 -6.29
CA ASP A 330 -19.32 5.55 -6.13
C ASP A 330 -18.99 4.93 -7.49
N HIS A 331 -18.45 3.71 -7.50
CA HIS A 331 -18.17 2.96 -8.73
C HIS A 331 -17.24 3.72 -9.69
N LEU A 332 -16.23 4.37 -9.12
CA LEU A 332 -15.37 5.33 -9.79
C LEU A 332 -13.94 4.81 -9.85
N GLY A 333 -13.27 5.01 -10.99
CA GLY A 333 -11.83 4.91 -11.11
C GLY A 333 -11.23 6.28 -11.42
N ALA A 334 -10.02 6.54 -10.95
CA ALA A 334 -9.27 7.74 -11.30
C ALA A 334 -7.80 7.40 -11.55
N VAL A 335 -7.20 8.10 -12.50
CA VAL A 335 -5.77 8.04 -12.80
C VAL A 335 -5.22 9.45 -12.77
N PHE A 336 -4.32 9.72 -11.83
CA PHE A 336 -3.55 10.95 -11.75
C PHE A 336 -2.17 10.71 -12.34
N ALA A 337 -1.71 11.53 -13.29
CA ALA A 337 -0.43 11.32 -13.93
C ALA A 337 0.30 12.63 -14.26
N GLY A 338 1.63 12.57 -14.25
CA GLY A 338 2.50 13.69 -14.55
C GLY A 338 3.91 13.46 -14.05
N TYR A 339 4.50 14.54 -13.56
CA TYR A 339 5.84 14.58 -13.00
C TYR A 339 5.84 15.34 -11.67
N ILE A 340 6.72 14.93 -10.78
CA ILE A 340 7.09 15.68 -9.58
C ILE A 340 8.51 16.22 -9.70
N ASP A 341 8.69 17.52 -9.43
CA ASP A 341 9.99 18.19 -9.44
C ASP A 341 10.70 18.04 -8.09
N ILE A 342 11.63 17.09 -8.01
CA ILE A 342 12.37 16.76 -6.79
C ILE A 342 13.44 17.84 -6.52
N PRO A 343 13.45 18.46 -5.32
CA PRO A 343 14.27 19.64 -5.06
C PRO A 343 15.76 19.35 -4.89
N ALA A 344 16.11 18.16 -4.39
CA ALA A 344 17.48 17.74 -4.10
C ALA A 344 17.60 16.20 -4.14
N ASP A 345 18.81 15.72 -4.39
CA ASP A 345 19.19 14.32 -4.23
C ASP A 345 18.98 13.90 -2.76
N ASP A 346 18.07 12.96 -2.51
CA ASP A 346 17.74 12.51 -1.14
C ASP A 346 17.04 11.13 -1.14
N LEU A 347 16.92 10.53 0.03
CA LEU A 347 16.01 9.41 0.27
C LEU A 347 14.63 9.96 0.63
N TYR A 348 13.67 9.81 -0.28
CA TYR A 348 12.31 10.26 -0.06
C TYR A 348 11.44 9.10 0.42
N TYR A 349 10.55 9.34 1.37
CA TYR A 349 9.43 8.47 1.66
C TYR A 349 8.18 9.04 0.99
N LEU A 350 7.63 8.27 0.05
CA LEU A 350 6.39 8.58 -0.65
C LEU A 350 5.28 7.76 -0.03
N SER A 351 4.11 8.36 0.19
CA SER A 351 2.93 7.63 0.66
C SER A 351 1.67 8.01 -0.08
N ILE A 352 0.75 7.05 -0.16
CA ILE A 352 -0.62 7.24 -0.61
C ILE A 352 -1.57 6.79 0.50
N GLU A 353 -2.51 7.66 0.83
CA GLU A 353 -3.62 7.36 1.73
C GLU A 353 -4.90 7.32 0.89
N SER A 354 -5.67 6.23 0.94
CA SER A 354 -6.89 6.12 0.12
C SER A 354 -8.05 5.35 0.77
N ASP A 355 -9.26 5.71 0.33
CA ASP A 355 -10.56 5.04 0.56
C ASP A 355 -11.29 5.04 -0.80
N ASP A 356 -11.52 3.93 -1.49
CA ASP A 356 -10.96 2.57 -1.32
C ASP A 356 -9.49 2.47 -1.81
N GLY A 357 -9.20 1.63 -2.82
CA GLY A 357 -7.85 1.18 -3.16
C GLY A 357 -7.10 2.11 -4.13
N SER A 358 -5.77 2.11 -4.02
CA SER A 358 -4.89 2.88 -4.91
C SER A 358 -3.51 2.24 -5.12
N ALA A 359 -2.79 2.70 -6.14
CA ALA A 359 -1.41 2.30 -6.41
C ALA A 359 -0.61 3.48 -6.94
N LEU A 360 0.64 3.62 -6.51
CA LEU A 360 1.57 4.63 -6.99
C LEU A 360 2.69 3.95 -7.80
N TYR A 361 2.88 4.45 -9.01
CA TYR A 361 3.97 4.10 -9.89
C TYR A 361 4.91 5.29 -10.03
N LEU A 362 6.21 5.00 -9.93
CA LEU A 362 7.29 5.96 -10.05
C LEU A 362 8.22 5.52 -11.18
N ASP A 363 8.45 6.40 -12.14
CA ASP A 363 9.23 6.14 -13.36
C ASP A 363 8.78 4.85 -14.08
N GLY A 364 7.46 4.66 -14.14
CA GLY A 364 6.80 3.51 -14.78
C GLY A 364 6.78 2.21 -13.97
N ASN A 365 7.39 2.17 -12.78
CA ASN A 365 7.44 0.98 -11.94
C ASN A 365 6.51 1.12 -10.72
N LEU A 366 5.80 0.06 -10.37
CA LEU A 366 4.98 0.03 -9.14
C LEU A 366 5.89 0.23 -7.93
N LEU A 367 5.60 1.25 -7.12
CA LEU A 367 6.32 1.57 -5.89
C LEU A 367 5.46 1.27 -4.66
N ILE A 368 4.17 1.62 -4.71
CA ILE A 368 3.24 1.48 -3.57
C ILE A 368 1.97 0.81 -4.07
N ASN A 369 1.51 -0.24 -3.38
CA ASN A 369 0.30 -0.98 -3.72
C ASN A 369 -0.65 -0.99 -2.52
N ASN A 370 -1.66 -0.12 -2.55
CA ASN A 370 -2.72 0.01 -1.54
C ASN A 370 -4.03 -0.51 -2.12
N ASP A 371 -4.00 -1.63 -2.83
CA ASP A 371 -5.15 -2.13 -3.59
C ASP A 371 -6.11 -2.94 -2.72
N GLY A 372 -7.34 -3.09 -3.20
CA GLY A 372 -8.43 -3.73 -2.48
C GLY A 372 -9.39 -2.74 -1.82
N ARG A 373 -10.55 -3.23 -1.38
CA ARG A 373 -11.52 -2.42 -0.64
C ARG A 373 -11.10 -2.26 0.82
N HIS A 374 -10.99 -1.01 1.27
CA HIS A 374 -10.65 -0.64 2.63
C HIS A 374 -11.04 0.82 2.89
N GLY A 375 -11.21 1.18 4.16
CA GLY A 375 -11.35 2.60 4.52
C GLY A 375 -10.05 3.36 4.31
N MET A 376 -10.09 4.68 4.56
CA MET A 376 -8.94 5.58 4.48
C MET A 376 -7.70 5.00 5.20
N THR A 377 -6.75 4.48 4.43
CA THR A 377 -5.56 3.76 4.92
C THR A 377 -4.33 4.30 4.20
N GLU A 378 -3.30 4.65 4.96
CA GLU A 378 -2.02 5.12 4.43
C GLU A 378 -0.99 4.00 4.38
N ILE A 379 -0.32 3.89 3.24
CA ILE A 379 0.89 3.09 3.08
C ILE A 379 1.94 3.89 2.29
N GLY A 380 3.22 3.53 2.43
CA GLY A 380 4.29 4.23 1.75
C GLY A 380 5.56 3.39 1.62
N ALA A 381 6.48 3.92 0.82
CA ALA A 381 7.75 3.27 0.52
C ALA A 381 8.85 4.32 0.31
N HIS A 382 10.09 3.91 0.55
CA HIS A 382 11.27 4.72 0.30
C HIS A 382 11.69 4.67 -1.19
N ALA A 383 12.23 5.78 -1.69
CA ALA A 383 12.84 5.88 -3.00
C ALA A 383 13.99 6.89 -2.97
N GLY A 384 15.17 6.47 -3.44
CA GLY A 384 16.26 7.39 -3.74
C GLY A 384 15.94 8.18 -5.01
N LEU A 385 15.87 9.50 -4.92
CA LEU A 385 15.53 10.37 -6.06
C LEU A 385 16.59 11.45 -6.22
N ALA A 386 17.05 11.66 -7.45
CA ALA A 386 17.89 12.79 -7.80
C ALA A 386 17.04 14.04 -8.02
N GLN A 387 17.68 15.21 -7.90
CA GLN A 387 17.08 16.48 -8.24
C GLN A 387 16.57 16.49 -9.68
N GLY A 388 15.31 16.90 -9.88
CA GLY A 388 14.66 17.04 -11.18
C GLY A 388 13.33 16.30 -11.28
N TYR A 389 12.83 16.15 -12.50
CA TYR A 389 11.51 15.57 -12.74
C TYR A 389 11.54 14.04 -12.69
N HIS A 390 10.62 13.46 -11.93
CA HIS A 390 10.33 12.02 -11.93
C HIS A 390 8.90 11.78 -12.38
N GLU A 391 8.67 10.77 -13.20
CA GLU A 391 7.31 10.42 -13.65
C GLU A 391 6.55 9.79 -12.48
N ILE A 392 5.33 10.26 -12.24
CA ILE A 392 4.45 9.74 -11.21
C ILE A 392 3.08 9.44 -11.81
N ARG A 393 2.54 8.28 -11.46
CA ARG A 393 1.18 7.85 -11.79
C ARG A 393 0.53 7.27 -10.55
N ILE A 394 -0.63 7.77 -10.19
CA ILE A 394 -1.44 7.25 -9.08
C ILE A 394 -2.76 6.75 -9.65
N GLU A 395 -3.01 5.46 -9.49
CA GLU A 395 -4.26 4.80 -9.85
C GLU A 395 -5.12 4.67 -8.59
N PHE A 396 -6.43 4.85 -8.73
CA PHE A 396 -7.38 4.86 -7.61
C PHE A 396 -8.71 4.26 -8.06
N PHE A 397 -9.41 3.58 -7.15
CA PHE A 397 -10.82 3.28 -7.31
C PHE A 397 -11.60 3.50 -6.01
N GLU A 398 -12.89 3.76 -6.17
CA GLU A 398 -13.89 3.79 -5.12
C GLU A 398 -15.05 2.87 -5.48
N TYR A 399 -15.44 1.96 -4.57
CA TYR A 399 -16.64 1.15 -4.77
C TYR A 399 -17.89 1.86 -4.27
N THR A 400 -17.99 2.08 -2.95
CA THR A 400 -19.14 2.75 -2.35
C THR A 400 -18.81 3.40 -1.01
N GLY A 401 -19.40 4.55 -0.72
CA GLY A 401 -19.35 5.16 0.61
C GLY A 401 -18.62 6.49 0.63
N THR A 402 -17.45 6.51 1.26
CA THR A 402 -16.61 7.71 1.35
C THR A 402 -15.40 7.53 0.47
N ALA A 403 -15.03 8.56 -0.27
CA ALA A 403 -13.87 8.51 -1.16
C ALA A 403 -12.79 9.49 -0.71
N GLY A 404 -11.53 9.06 -0.74
CA GLY A 404 -10.37 9.92 -0.44
C GLY A 404 -9.09 9.40 -1.08
N LEU A 405 -8.19 10.32 -1.42
CA LEU A 405 -6.86 10.02 -1.96
C LEU A 405 -5.91 11.19 -1.64
N ILE A 406 -4.85 10.93 -0.88
CA ILE A 406 -3.82 11.92 -0.55
C ILE A 406 -2.45 11.33 -0.86
N ALA A 407 -1.66 12.02 -1.69
CA ALA A 407 -0.26 11.68 -1.96
C ALA A 407 0.65 12.59 -1.14
N ARG A 408 1.59 12.01 -0.39
CA ARG A 408 2.54 12.74 0.47
C ARG A 408 3.98 12.41 0.15
N ILE A 409 4.84 13.32 0.56
CA ILE A 409 6.29 13.22 0.44
C ILE A 409 6.95 13.73 1.72
N GLU A 410 8.04 13.07 2.09
CA GLU A 410 8.96 13.52 3.12
C GLU A 410 10.38 13.06 2.80
N SER A 411 11.35 13.74 3.39
CA SER A 411 12.76 13.33 3.44
C SER A 411 13.40 13.95 4.68
N GLU A 412 14.71 13.75 4.89
CA GLU A 412 15.43 14.39 6.00
C GLU A 412 15.30 15.92 5.96
N THR A 413 15.31 16.50 4.75
CA THR A 413 15.27 17.96 4.53
C THR A 413 13.89 18.49 4.17
N LEU A 414 12.94 17.60 3.85
CA LEU A 414 11.58 17.92 3.48
C LEU A 414 10.59 17.36 4.50
N PRO A 415 9.98 18.20 5.37
CA PRO A 415 9.02 17.70 6.34
C PRO A 415 7.82 17.05 5.65
N ARG A 416 7.24 16.07 6.33
CA ARG A 416 6.03 15.37 5.88
C ARG A 416 4.92 16.33 5.50
N GLN A 417 4.47 16.24 4.25
CA GLN A 417 3.39 17.04 3.71
C GLN A 417 2.76 16.39 2.47
N PRO A 418 1.53 16.79 2.08
CA PRO A 418 1.02 16.51 0.74
C PRO A 418 2.01 17.03 -0.31
N ILE A 419 2.17 16.33 -1.43
CA ILE A 419 3.05 16.79 -2.52
C ILE A 419 2.61 18.20 -2.95
N PRO A 420 3.45 19.25 -2.74
CA PRO A 420 3.08 20.63 -3.01
C PRO A 420 2.64 20.88 -4.44
N ASP A 421 1.66 21.75 -4.64
CA ASP A 421 1.11 22.12 -5.95
C ASP A 421 2.20 22.53 -6.96
N GLU A 422 3.28 23.18 -6.49
CA GLU A 422 4.38 23.65 -7.32
C GLU A 422 5.30 22.51 -7.81
N MET A 423 5.30 21.34 -7.16
CA MET A 423 6.06 20.17 -7.63
C MET A 423 5.37 19.48 -8.79
N TRP A 424 4.04 19.61 -8.91
CA TRP A 424 3.27 18.95 -9.94
C TRP A 424 3.41 19.61 -11.31
N SER A 425 3.72 18.80 -12.30
CA SER A 425 3.69 19.20 -13.70
C SER A 425 3.26 18.05 -14.60
N TYR A 426 2.78 18.37 -15.80
CA TYR A 426 2.38 17.37 -16.78
C TYR A 426 2.82 17.77 -18.18
N ASP A 427 3.00 16.77 -19.05
CA ASP A 427 3.16 16.99 -20.48
C ASP A 427 1.78 16.94 -21.16
N PRO A 428 1.28 18.05 -21.76
CA PRO A 428 -0.01 18.06 -22.45
C PRO A 428 -0.04 17.24 -23.75
N GLY A 429 1.08 16.64 -24.16
CA GLY A 429 1.22 16.03 -25.48
C GLY A 429 1.09 17.08 -26.59
N LEU A 430 0.68 16.67 -27.79
CA LEU A 430 0.30 17.63 -28.82
C LEU A 430 -1.16 18.06 -28.58
N VAL A 431 -1.46 19.34 -28.71
CA VAL A 431 -2.86 19.81 -28.66
C VAL A 431 -3.25 20.32 -30.03
N LEU A 432 -4.11 19.57 -30.72
CA LEU A 432 -4.67 19.89 -32.02
C LEU A 432 -5.94 20.73 -31.85
N GLU A 433 -6.01 21.81 -32.63
CA GLU A 433 -7.18 22.65 -32.82
C GLU A 433 -7.50 22.72 -34.32
N VAL A 434 -8.80 22.62 -34.67
CA VAL A 434 -9.27 22.63 -36.05
C VAL A 434 -10.34 23.70 -36.22
N GLU A 435 -10.08 24.71 -37.04
CA GLU A 435 -11.11 25.68 -37.44
C GLU A 435 -12.25 24.96 -38.19
N PRO A 436 -13.49 25.49 -38.14
CA PRO A 436 -14.60 24.95 -38.92
C PRO A 436 -14.22 24.74 -40.40
N LEU A 437 -14.42 23.52 -40.88
CA LEU A 437 -14.11 23.13 -42.25
C LEU A 437 -15.27 23.51 -43.16
N TYR A 438 -14.97 24.13 -44.30
CA TYR A 438 -15.95 24.44 -45.33
C TYR A 438 -15.48 23.91 -46.68
N GLU A 439 -16.42 23.38 -47.45
CA GLU A 439 -16.14 22.90 -48.80
C GLU A 439 -15.50 24.00 -49.67
N ASN A 440 -14.40 23.68 -50.36
CA ASN A 440 -13.62 24.58 -51.22
C ASN A 440 -13.02 25.83 -50.54
N LYS A 441 -13.13 25.98 -49.22
CA LYS A 441 -12.53 27.08 -48.46
C LYS A 441 -11.31 26.60 -47.68
N ALA A 442 -10.30 27.45 -47.55
CA ALA A 442 -9.16 27.14 -46.69
C ALA A 442 -9.54 27.35 -45.22
N SER A 443 -9.25 26.36 -44.39
CA SER A 443 -9.38 26.39 -42.93
C SER A 443 -8.03 26.05 -42.29
N LEU A 444 -7.77 26.55 -41.08
CA LEU A 444 -6.54 26.30 -40.35
C LEU A 444 -6.68 25.11 -39.40
N MET A 445 -5.67 24.25 -39.40
CA MET A 445 -5.39 23.29 -38.33
C MET A 445 -4.12 23.72 -37.62
N THR A 446 -4.13 23.71 -36.30
CA THR A 446 -3.01 24.17 -35.46
C THR A 446 -2.69 23.12 -34.42
N VAL A 447 -1.42 22.83 -34.21
CA VAL A 447 -0.91 22.02 -33.12
C VAL A 447 -0.08 22.89 -32.21
N ASN A 448 -0.41 22.87 -30.92
CA ASN A 448 0.35 23.49 -29.85
C ASN A 448 1.28 22.46 -29.19
N TYR A 449 2.26 22.99 -28.45
CA TYR A 449 3.19 22.25 -27.62
C TYR A 449 4.13 21.29 -28.34
N ALA A 450 4.25 21.30 -29.67
CA ALA A 450 5.29 20.50 -30.34
C ALA A 450 6.70 20.93 -29.89
N LEU A 451 7.70 20.04 -29.96
CA LEU A 451 9.08 20.45 -29.71
C LEU A 451 9.53 21.52 -30.74
N PRO A 452 10.45 22.43 -30.40
CA PRO A 452 10.95 23.43 -31.35
C PRO A 452 11.47 22.81 -32.65
N ARG A 453 11.00 23.31 -33.79
CA ARG A 453 11.37 22.85 -35.15
C ARG A 453 11.04 21.37 -35.45
N GLN A 454 10.22 20.70 -34.64
CA GLN A 454 9.73 19.35 -34.86
C GLN A 454 8.81 19.29 -36.08
N MET A 455 8.88 18.19 -36.85
CA MET A 455 7.90 17.93 -37.91
C MET A 455 6.63 17.31 -37.31
N VAL A 456 5.50 17.94 -37.59
CA VAL A 456 4.16 17.51 -37.19
C VAL A 456 3.37 17.09 -38.43
N TYR A 457 2.73 15.94 -38.35
CA TYR A 457 1.91 15.34 -39.40
C TYR A 457 0.45 15.43 -38.99
N PHE A 458 -0.40 15.87 -39.90
CA PHE A 458 -1.85 15.98 -39.70
C PHE A 458 -2.51 14.86 -40.50
N ALA A 459 -3.29 14.03 -39.83
CA ALA A 459 -3.99 12.90 -40.42
C ALA A 459 -5.51 13.03 -40.20
N TYR A 460 -6.28 12.38 -41.07
CA TYR A 460 -7.72 12.29 -40.93
C TYR A 460 -8.25 10.91 -41.31
N SER A 461 -9.40 10.54 -40.75
CA SER A 461 -10.16 9.34 -41.11
C SER A 461 -11.58 9.70 -41.56
N LEU A 462 -12.09 8.89 -42.47
CA LEU A 462 -13.51 8.85 -42.88
C LEU A 462 -14.22 7.60 -42.34
N LYS A 463 -13.50 6.72 -41.66
CA LYS A 463 -14.00 5.44 -41.12
C LYS A 463 -14.46 5.59 -39.68
N GLY A 464 -13.74 6.37 -38.91
CA GLY A 464 -14.03 6.58 -37.51
C GLY A 464 -12.78 6.53 -36.66
N GLU A 465 -13.02 6.27 -35.38
CA GLU A 465 -12.03 5.96 -34.35
C GLU A 465 -11.43 4.57 -34.60
N GLY A 466 -10.22 4.34 -34.10
CA GLY A 466 -9.55 3.03 -34.13
C GLY A 466 -8.05 3.13 -33.92
N ALA A 467 -7.39 2.04 -33.53
CA ALA A 467 -5.96 2.06 -33.24
C ALA A 467 -5.11 1.79 -34.50
N THR A 468 -4.41 2.80 -35.01
CA THR A 468 -3.48 2.64 -36.14
C THR A 468 -2.04 2.97 -35.75
N TYR A 469 -1.18 1.95 -35.66
CA TYR A 469 0.26 2.14 -35.45
C TYR A 469 0.95 2.75 -36.68
N VAL A 470 1.78 3.77 -36.45
CA VAL A 470 2.59 4.49 -37.45
C VAL A 470 4.07 4.28 -37.14
N PRO A 471 4.73 3.26 -37.71
CA PRO A 471 6.10 2.87 -37.34
C PRO A 471 7.15 3.97 -37.53
N GLN A 472 6.94 4.87 -38.49
CA GLN A 472 7.90 5.95 -38.78
C GLN A 472 7.94 7.03 -37.69
N LEU A 473 6.83 7.19 -36.97
CA LEU A 473 6.69 8.11 -35.85
C LEU A 473 6.76 7.40 -34.51
N ASP A 474 6.60 6.07 -34.51
CA ASP A 474 6.51 5.22 -33.32
C ASP A 474 5.39 5.70 -32.39
N VAL A 475 4.19 5.76 -32.95
CA VAL A 475 2.96 6.18 -32.28
C VAL A 475 1.79 5.33 -32.76
N THR A 476 0.75 5.22 -31.94
CA THR A 476 -0.55 4.69 -32.35
C THR A 476 -1.53 5.86 -32.43
N LEU A 477 -2.13 6.08 -33.60
CA LEU A 477 -3.22 7.04 -33.78
C LEU A 477 -4.54 6.40 -33.36
N ASP A 478 -5.46 7.20 -32.82
CA ASP A 478 -6.80 6.79 -32.36
C ASP A 478 -7.86 6.89 -33.47
N ILE A 479 -7.41 6.99 -34.72
CA ILE A 479 -8.24 7.00 -35.93
C ILE A 479 -8.00 5.76 -36.81
N ASP A 480 -9.08 5.17 -37.34
CA ASP A 480 -9.00 4.01 -38.23
C ASP A 480 -8.62 4.42 -39.67
N GLN A 481 -7.74 3.67 -40.32
CA GLN A 481 -7.29 3.93 -41.70
C GLN A 481 -6.93 5.41 -41.99
N PRO A 482 -6.00 6.01 -41.22
CA PRO A 482 -5.63 7.40 -41.34
C PRO A 482 -5.09 7.72 -42.73
N ARG A 483 -5.46 8.90 -43.24
CA ARG A 483 -4.91 9.52 -44.44
C ARG A 483 -4.17 10.79 -44.06
N LEU A 484 -3.00 10.99 -44.65
CA LEU A 484 -2.21 12.21 -44.44
C LEU A 484 -2.92 13.41 -45.08
N ALA A 485 -3.30 14.39 -44.27
CA ALA A 485 -3.78 15.70 -44.72
C ALA A 485 -2.61 16.61 -45.14
N GLY A 486 -1.48 16.51 -44.44
CA GLY A 486 -0.28 17.28 -44.71
C GLY A 486 0.67 17.27 -43.51
N GLN A 487 1.70 18.11 -43.58
CA GLN A 487 2.70 18.23 -42.54
C GLN A 487 3.15 19.69 -42.39
N ALA A 488 3.57 20.07 -41.20
CA ALA A 488 4.13 21.38 -40.91
C ALA A 488 5.30 21.25 -39.93
N ARG A 489 6.26 22.17 -40.01
CA ARG A 489 7.33 22.28 -39.01
C ARG A 489 6.90 23.26 -37.93
N SER A 490 7.07 22.89 -36.66
CA SER A 490 6.75 23.78 -35.56
C SER A 490 7.71 24.98 -35.48
N SER A 491 7.22 26.08 -34.91
CA SER A 491 8.02 27.25 -34.57
C SER A 491 8.97 26.96 -33.40
N ASP A 492 9.77 27.97 -33.02
CA ASP A 492 10.61 27.91 -31.82
C ASP A 492 9.77 27.87 -30.51
N PHE A 493 8.48 28.18 -30.60
CA PHE A 493 7.52 28.13 -29.49
C PHE A 493 6.58 26.92 -29.57
N GLY A 494 6.88 25.94 -30.43
CA GLY A 494 6.12 24.69 -30.52
C GLY A 494 4.79 24.76 -31.27
N LEU A 495 4.54 25.83 -32.03
CA LEU A 495 3.34 25.99 -32.84
C LEU A 495 3.55 25.45 -34.26
N ALA A 496 2.76 24.47 -34.70
CA ALA A 496 2.74 23.99 -36.09
C ALA A 496 1.36 24.19 -36.70
N SER A 497 1.27 24.72 -37.93
CA SER A 497 -0.02 24.97 -38.57
C SER A 497 -0.07 24.48 -40.01
N LEU A 498 -1.20 23.89 -40.39
CA LEU A 498 -1.51 23.43 -41.74
C LEU A 498 -2.80 24.09 -42.24
N ARG A 499 -2.75 24.70 -43.42
CA ARG A 499 -3.96 25.14 -44.12
C ARG A 499 -4.49 24.00 -44.98
N VAL A 500 -5.71 23.56 -44.70
CA VAL A 500 -6.41 22.54 -45.47
C VAL A 500 -7.56 23.15 -46.26
N ARG A 501 -7.84 22.60 -47.44
CA ARG A 501 -9.01 22.98 -48.25
C ARG A 501 -9.78 21.71 -48.62
N PRO A 502 -10.90 21.41 -47.92
CA PRO A 502 -11.75 20.28 -48.28
C PRO A 502 -12.20 20.37 -49.75
N PRO A 503 -12.07 19.30 -50.56
CA PRO A 503 -12.44 19.33 -51.96
C PRO A 503 -13.96 19.36 -52.15
N SER A 504 -14.42 19.68 -53.37
CA SER A 504 -15.84 19.57 -53.73
C SER A 504 -16.39 18.15 -53.51
N GLY A 505 -17.62 18.03 -53.03
CA GLY A 505 -18.31 16.79 -52.70
C GLY A 505 -18.12 16.31 -51.26
N THR A 506 -17.40 17.06 -50.40
CA THR A 506 -17.18 16.68 -48.99
C THR A 506 -18.16 17.31 -48.01
N ARG A 507 -19.07 18.17 -48.48
CA ARG A 507 -20.09 18.75 -47.61
C ARG A 507 -20.88 17.68 -46.83
N PHE A 508 -21.10 17.93 -45.55
CA PHE A 508 -21.74 17.01 -44.58
C PHE A 508 -20.96 15.73 -44.29
N ARG A 509 -19.71 15.60 -44.73
CA ARG A 509 -18.83 14.50 -44.30
C ARG A 509 -18.28 14.80 -42.92
N ILE A 510 -18.31 13.79 -42.07
CA ILE A 510 -17.65 13.77 -40.77
C ILE A 510 -16.21 13.30 -40.97
N LEU A 511 -15.29 13.97 -40.30
CA LEU A 511 -13.86 13.70 -40.28
C LEU A 511 -13.41 13.54 -38.84
N TRP A 512 -12.64 12.49 -38.58
CA TRP A 512 -11.85 12.34 -37.37
C TRP A 512 -10.44 12.80 -37.71
N VAL A 513 -9.93 13.81 -37.01
CA VAL A 513 -8.65 14.44 -37.31
C VAL A 513 -7.74 14.27 -36.10
N GLN A 514 -6.50 13.86 -36.34
CA GLN A 514 -5.48 13.75 -35.31
C GLN A 514 -4.14 14.18 -35.90
N ALA A 515 -3.27 14.74 -35.07
CA ALA A 515 -1.91 15.04 -35.44
C ALA A 515 -0.93 14.15 -34.67
N ALA A 516 0.28 13.99 -35.23
CA ALA A 516 1.35 13.28 -34.57
C ALA A 516 2.72 13.83 -34.93
N ALA A 517 3.65 13.63 -34.03
CA ALA A 517 5.07 13.75 -34.25
C ALA A 517 5.76 12.49 -33.71
N LYS A 518 7.09 12.45 -33.76
CA LYS A 518 7.84 11.30 -33.26
C LYS A 518 7.54 11.10 -31.76
N HIS A 519 7.07 9.91 -31.38
CA HIS A 519 6.70 9.49 -30.02
C HIS A 519 5.55 10.26 -29.33
N VAL A 520 4.79 11.08 -30.05
CA VAL A 520 3.68 11.84 -29.43
C VAL A 520 2.54 12.08 -30.42
N THR A 521 1.31 11.87 -29.97
CA THR A 521 0.07 12.16 -30.70
C THR A 521 -0.64 13.36 -30.11
N SER A 522 -1.62 13.89 -30.84
CA SER A 522 -2.55 14.86 -30.31
C SER A 522 -3.84 14.23 -29.85
N ASN A 523 -4.67 15.01 -29.15
CA ASN A 523 -6.11 14.75 -29.06
C ASN A 523 -6.71 14.52 -30.46
N MET A 524 -7.74 13.68 -30.52
CA MET A 524 -8.56 13.46 -31.71
C MET A 524 -9.72 14.46 -31.75
N ILE A 525 -10.00 15.03 -32.91
CA ILE A 525 -11.12 15.94 -33.14
C ILE A 525 -12.11 15.35 -34.14
N LEU A 526 -13.37 15.26 -33.73
CA LEU A 526 -14.49 15.00 -34.62
C LEU A 526 -15.03 16.31 -35.19
N THR A 527 -15.08 16.46 -36.51
CA THR A 527 -15.57 17.68 -37.17
C THR A 527 -16.33 17.39 -38.46
N GLN A 528 -17.31 18.24 -38.79
CA GLN A 528 -18.10 18.13 -40.02
C GLN A 528 -17.69 19.24 -41.02
N VAL A 529 -17.56 18.87 -42.29
CA VAL A 529 -17.36 19.85 -43.37
C VAL A 529 -18.70 20.52 -43.74
N ASN A 530 -18.76 21.84 -43.69
CA ASN A 530 -19.98 22.64 -43.91
C ASN A 530 -20.12 23.22 -45.33
#